data_AF-A0A7J3B7A8-F1
#
_entry.id   AF-A0A7J3B7A8-F1
#
_cell.length_a   1.000
_cell.length_b   1.000
_cell.length_c   1.000
_cell.angle_alpha   90.00
_cell.angle_beta   90.00
_cell.angle_gamma   90.00
#
_symmetry.space_group_name_H-M   'P 1'
#
loop_
_entity.id
_entity.type
_entity.pdbx_description
1 polymer ?
#
loop_
_entity_poly.entity_id
_entity_poly.type
_entity_poly.pdbx_seq_one_letter_code
_entity_poly.pdbx_strand_id
1 'polypeptide(L)'
;MGKIVRIAGPVVIAEDVEQAKMYDVVRVGEMGLVGEIIRMEGGRATIQVYEDTSGIKPGEPVVSTMKPLSVFLSPGIIGSIYDGIQRPLDVIRNQGGDFIKRGLYPDPVDMKRLWDFIPAVRKGDDVSEGDILGIVKETSILEHRIMVPPGLGGKVDEIAEGKMTVTDTVARIASNNSKIEVKMGQYWPVRMARPVKSKLPPQVPLVTGQRVIDTFFPVAKGGTVAVPGPFGSGKCVTGDTPVLLADGRIERIESLYDMYKNSSVVIKGDGEYLLLPRRIELLSMVGGKLVRSYSNVIYHGKSSSVVKIETESGRKVRVTPVHKLFKMENGKVLETMAMNLGVGDEILAVSKLPIEGKDERIDPTEIRGTHIRAAGNIGKRGGVTVEISKGHISMNRGGKDQSSLITGEDGITITVPETFNREFAEFLAYLIHSGTVEENTVVVKSTDIPTVRFNELSRSLFSIVPETREENVMLKSSALVSLLAVIGSIS
;
A
#
# COMPACT_ATOMS: atom_id res chain seq x y z
N MET A 1 -2.21 -3.22 -47.86
CA MET A 1 -1.09 -3.20 -46.86
C MET A 1 -0.54 -1.80 -46.81
N GLY A 2 -0.51 -1.18 -45.63
CA GLY A 2 -0.10 0.23 -45.51
C GLY A 2 1.40 0.43 -45.57
N LYS A 3 1.84 1.68 -45.74
CA LYS A 3 3.26 2.04 -45.80
C LYS A 3 3.56 3.22 -44.89
N ILE A 4 4.70 3.17 -44.19
CA ILE A 4 5.18 4.28 -43.36
C ILE A 4 5.55 5.47 -44.24
N VAL A 5 5.04 6.65 -43.93
CA VAL A 5 5.34 7.90 -44.65
C VAL A 5 6.18 8.83 -43.78
N ARG A 6 5.96 8.84 -42.46
CA ARG A 6 6.70 9.69 -41.52
C ARG A 6 6.91 9.00 -40.18
N ILE A 7 8.05 9.26 -39.55
CA ILE A 7 8.40 8.78 -38.22
C ILE A 7 8.83 10.00 -37.39
N ALA A 8 8.22 10.19 -36.22
CA ALA A 8 8.50 11.28 -35.30
C ALA A 8 8.51 10.74 -33.86
N GLY A 9 9.67 10.23 -33.43
CA GLY A 9 9.79 9.50 -32.17
C GLY A 9 8.81 8.32 -32.14
N PRO A 10 8.00 8.16 -31.08
CA PRO A 10 7.07 7.03 -30.98
C PRO A 10 5.82 7.15 -31.86
N VAL A 11 5.68 8.25 -32.63
CA VAL A 11 4.54 8.48 -33.52
C VAL A 11 4.95 8.18 -34.97
N VAL A 12 4.23 7.26 -35.60
CA VAL A 12 4.41 6.85 -36.99
C VAL A 12 3.16 7.23 -37.79
N ILE A 13 3.34 7.78 -38.99
CA ILE A 13 2.25 8.04 -39.92
C ILE A 13 2.37 7.05 -41.08
N ALA A 14 1.28 6.35 -41.38
CA ALA A 14 1.20 5.43 -42.50
C ALA A 14 0.03 5.77 -43.42
N GLU A 15 0.20 5.49 -44.71
CA GLU A 15 -0.83 5.59 -45.75
C GLU A 15 -1.32 4.20 -46.15
N ASP A 16 -2.52 4.13 -46.73
CA ASP A 16 -3.09 2.92 -47.32
C ASP A 16 -3.17 1.72 -46.36
N VAL A 17 -3.37 1.98 -45.07
CA VAL A 17 -3.62 0.94 -44.07
C VAL A 17 -5.04 0.40 -44.29
N GLU A 18 -5.15 -0.63 -45.13
CA GLU A 18 -6.41 -1.27 -45.47
C GLU A 18 -7.20 -1.73 -44.25
N GLN A 19 -8.52 -1.48 -44.28
CA GLN A 19 -9.49 -1.96 -43.29
C GLN A 19 -9.18 -1.58 -41.83
N ALA A 20 -8.26 -0.64 -41.62
CA ALA A 20 -7.92 -0.13 -40.31
C ALA A 20 -9.06 0.72 -39.74
N LYS A 21 -9.31 0.52 -38.45
CA LYS A 21 -10.19 1.35 -37.64
C LYS A 21 -9.38 2.11 -36.60
N MET A 22 -10.01 3.17 -36.06
CA MET A 22 -9.48 3.84 -34.88
C MET A 22 -9.35 2.83 -33.73
N TYR A 23 -8.23 2.88 -33.00
CA TYR A 23 -7.83 1.97 -31.92
C TYR A 23 -7.43 0.54 -32.32
N ASP A 24 -7.37 0.22 -33.62
CA ASP A 24 -6.82 -1.06 -34.05
C ASP A 24 -5.33 -1.14 -33.73
N VAL A 25 -4.90 -2.31 -33.26
CA VAL A 25 -3.48 -2.65 -33.13
C VAL A 25 -2.93 -2.94 -34.51
N VAL A 26 -1.75 -2.39 -34.80
CA VAL A 26 -1.00 -2.57 -36.04
C VAL A 26 0.38 -3.16 -35.75
N ARG A 27 0.96 -3.79 -36.77
CA ARG A 27 2.36 -4.20 -36.84
C ARG A 27 3.09 -3.22 -37.77
N VAL A 28 4.10 -2.55 -37.24
CA VAL A 28 4.76 -1.40 -37.88
C VAL A 28 6.20 -1.76 -38.22
N GLY A 29 6.56 -1.56 -39.49
CA GLY A 29 7.88 -1.85 -40.00
C GLY A 29 8.11 -3.32 -40.32
N GLU A 30 9.25 -3.63 -40.92
CA GLU A 30 9.70 -5.02 -41.16
C GLU A 30 9.92 -5.78 -39.85
N MET A 31 10.30 -5.06 -38.79
CA MET A 31 10.42 -5.60 -37.44
C MET A 31 9.07 -5.94 -36.79
N GLY A 32 7.96 -5.48 -37.39
CA GLY A 32 6.61 -5.75 -36.93
C GLY A 32 6.33 -5.21 -35.53
N LEU A 33 6.81 -4.01 -35.20
CA LEU A 33 6.62 -3.36 -33.89
C LEU A 33 5.14 -3.17 -33.56
N VAL A 34 4.74 -3.30 -32.30
CA VAL A 34 3.33 -3.07 -31.90
C VAL A 34 3.04 -1.59 -31.86
N GLY A 35 1.99 -1.17 -32.57
CA GLY A 35 1.42 0.16 -32.43
C GLY A 35 -0.10 0.12 -32.38
N GLU A 36 -0.70 1.26 -32.04
CA GLU A 36 -2.15 1.48 -32.04
C GLU A 36 -2.49 2.70 -32.88
N ILE A 37 -3.52 2.61 -33.71
CA ILE A 37 -4.02 3.74 -34.49
C ILE A 37 -4.77 4.71 -33.56
N ILE A 38 -4.27 5.92 -33.43
CA ILE A 38 -4.84 6.97 -32.55
C ILE A 38 -5.60 8.06 -33.33
N ARG A 39 -5.35 8.19 -34.64
CA ARG A 39 -6.06 9.13 -35.53
C ARG A 39 -6.11 8.57 -36.94
N MET A 40 -7.21 8.82 -37.63
CA MET A 40 -7.35 8.55 -39.07
C MET A 40 -7.88 9.79 -39.76
N GLU A 41 -7.18 10.27 -40.79
CA GLU A 41 -7.56 11.48 -41.53
C GLU A 41 -6.99 11.43 -42.95
N GLY A 42 -7.82 11.72 -43.96
CA GLY A 42 -7.37 11.83 -45.35
C GLY A 42 -6.62 10.61 -45.88
N GLY A 43 -7.03 9.39 -45.50
CA GLY A 43 -6.35 8.13 -45.89
C GLY A 43 -5.05 7.83 -45.13
N ARG A 44 -4.67 8.69 -44.17
CA ARG A 44 -3.50 8.51 -43.31
C ARG A 44 -3.93 8.01 -41.93
N ALA A 45 -3.21 7.03 -41.42
CA ALA A 45 -3.29 6.57 -40.04
C ALA A 45 -2.12 7.13 -39.23
N THR A 46 -2.40 7.83 -38.13
CA THR A 46 -1.41 8.17 -37.11
C THR A 46 -1.40 7.06 -36.08
N ILE A 47 -0.22 6.48 -35.86
CA ILE A 47 0.02 5.29 -35.08
C ILE A 47 0.94 5.66 -33.92
N GLN A 48 0.52 5.32 -32.71
CA GLN A 48 1.36 5.35 -31.52
C GLN A 48 2.05 3.99 -31.39
N VAL A 49 3.38 3.94 -31.55
CA VAL A 49 4.16 2.71 -31.38
C VAL A 49 4.52 2.55 -29.90
N TYR A 50 4.36 1.34 -29.38
CA TYR A 50 4.62 0.98 -27.97
C TYR A 50 6.02 0.44 -27.71
N GLU A 51 6.86 0.42 -28.73
CA GLU A 51 8.25 -0.02 -28.70
C GLU A 51 9.16 1.05 -29.32
N ASP A 52 10.47 0.94 -29.12
CA ASP A 52 11.46 1.84 -29.69
C ASP A 52 11.50 1.74 -31.23
N THR A 53 11.17 2.85 -31.89
CA THR A 53 11.10 3.06 -33.34
C THR A 53 12.48 3.24 -34.01
N SER A 54 13.58 3.10 -33.29
CA SER A 54 14.92 3.27 -33.87
C SER A 54 15.20 2.21 -34.94
N GLY A 55 15.44 2.62 -36.19
CA GLY A 55 15.80 1.70 -37.28
C GLY A 55 14.64 1.25 -38.16
N ILE A 56 13.39 1.65 -37.87
CA ILE A 56 12.34 1.65 -38.90
C ILE A 56 12.53 2.86 -39.83
N LYS A 57 12.17 2.71 -41.11
CA LYS A 57 12.28 3.80 -42.11
C LYS A 57 10.97 4.00 -42.91
N PRO A 58 10.77 5.18 -43.52
CA PRO A 58 9.68 5.38 -44.47
C PRO A 58 9.71 4.36 -45.62
N GLY A 59 8.54 3.93 -46.07
CA GLY A 59 8.33 2.90 -47.08
C GLY A 59 8.11 1.50 -46.52
N GLU A 60 8.47 1.24 -45.25
CA GLU A 60 8.24 -0.06 -44.62
C GLU A 60 6.74 -0.36 -44.38
N PRO A 61 6.36 -1.65 -44.28
CA PRO A 61 4.96 -2.05 -44.18
C PRO A 61 4.29 -1.68 -42.85
N VAL A 62 2.99 -1.47 -42.92
CA VAL A 62 2.09 -1.43 -41.76
C VAL A 62 0.90 -2.36 -41.98
N VAL A 63 0.69 -3.29 -41.06
CA VAL A 63 -0.36 -4.30 -41.12
C VAL A 63 -1.32 -4.15 -39.95
N SER A 64 -2.61 -3.95 -40.21
CA SER A 64 -3.62 -3.96 -39.16
C SER A 64 -3.92 -5.38 -38.70
N THR A 65 -4.03 -5.57 -37.38
CA THR A 65 -4.55 -6.82 -36.79
C THR A 65 -6.07 -6.89 -36.82
N MET A 66 -6.74 -5.81 -37.24
CA MET A 66 -8.20 -5.61 -37.25
C MET A 66 -8.85 -5.83 -35.88
N LYS A 67 -8.05 -5.73 -34.81
CA LYS A 67 -8.46 -5.96 -33.44
C LYS A 67 -7.97 -4.80 -32.58
N PRO A 68 -8.79 -4.33 -31.63
CA PRO A 68 -8.33 -3.36 -30.66
C PRO A 68 -7.30 -3.98 -29.72
N LEU A 69 -6.53 -3.12 -29.03
CA LEU A 69 -5.64 -3.59 -27.97
C LEU A 69 -6.43 -4.35 -26.93
N SER A 70 -6.08 -5.62 -26.75
CA SER A 70 -6.84 -6.58 -25.94
C SER A 70 -5.89 -7.36 -25.05
N VAL A 71 -6.38 -7.71 -23.86
CA VAL A 71 -5.70 -8.62 -22.94
C VAL A 71 -6.35 -10.00 -23.00
N PHE A 72 -5.55 -11.04 -22.85
CA PHE A 72 -6.01 -12.41 -22.67
C PHE A 72 -6.28 -12.67 -21.18
N LEU A 73 -7.51 -13.07 -20.88
CA LEU A 73 -8.00 -13.37 -19.53
C LEU A 73 -8.26 -14.88 -19.45
N SER A 74 -7.43 -15.58 -18.70
CA SER A 74 -7.48 -17.04 -18.55
C SER A 74 -6.83 -17.49 -17.24
N PRO A 75 -6.97 -18.76 -16.83
CA PRO A 75 -6.03 -19.37 -15.91
C PRO A 75 -4.58 -19.24 -16.42
N GLY A 76 -3.64 -18.96 -15.52
CA GLY A 76 -2.21 -18.74 -15.82
C GLY A 76 -1.76 -17.28 -15.79
N ILE A 77 -2.69 -16.33 -15.62
CA ILE A 77 -2.35 -14.90 -15.48
C ILE A 77 -1.84 -14.56 -14.08
N ILE A 78 -2.29 -15.30 -13.04
CA ILE A 78 -1.91 -15.02 -11.66
C ILE A 78 -0.49 -15.55 -11.41
N GLY A 79 0.36 -14.69 -10.84
CA GLY A 79 1.76 -14.99 -10.55
C GLY A 79 2.74 -14.65 -11.67
N SER A 80 2.23 -14.23 -12.83
CA SER A 80 3.03 -13.79 -13.98
C SER A 80 3.37 -12.29 -13.90
N ILE A 81 4.52 -11.90 -14.43
CA ILE A 81 4.95 -10.50 -14.54
C ILE A 81 4.90 -10.10 -16.02
N TYR A 82 4.15 -9.04 -16.32
CA TYR A 82 3.90 -8.58 -17.68
C TYR A 82 4.51 -7.21 -17.94
N ASP A 83 4.82 -6.93 -19.21
CA ASP A 83 5.04 -5.56 -19.67
C ASP A 83 3.72 -4.79 -19.93
N GLY A 84 3.82 -3.58 -20.47
CA GLY A 84 2.66 -2.71 -20.74
C GLY A 84 1.66 -3.23 -21.77
N ILE A 85 1.97 -4.30 -22.51
CA ILE A 85 1.09 -4.90 -23.53
C ILE A 85 0.84 -6.40 -23.27
N GLN A 86 0.98 -6.84 -22.01
CA GLN A 86 0.72 -8.20 -21.56
C GLN A 86 1.66 -9.29 -22.13
N ARG A 87 2.92 -8.95 -22.43
CA ARG A 87 3.96 -9.96 -22.73
C ARG A 87 4.65 -10.44 -21.44
N PRO A 88 4.72 -11.74 -21.16
CA PRO A 88 5.37 -12.26 -19.96
C PRO A 88 6.88 -12.03 -19.99
N LEU A 89 7.40 -11.30 -19.01
CA LEU A 89 8.80 -10.84 -18.97
C LEU A 89 9.80 -11.98 -18.80
N ASP A 90 9.43 -13.04 -18.08
CA ASP A 90 10.23 -14.25 -17.90
C ASP A 90 10.39 -14.99 -19.24
N VAL A 91 9.33 -15.11 -20.03
CA VAL A 91 9.37 -15.73 -21.36
C VAL A 91 10.18 -14.88 -22.34
N ILE A 92 9.98 -13.55 -22.33
CA ILE A 92 10.79 -12.63 -23.14
C ILE A 92 12.28 -12.78 -22.78
N ARG A 93 12.61 -12.82 -21.48
CA ARG A 93 13.99 -12.99 -21.03
C ARG A 93 14.59 -14.31 -21.50
N ASN A 94 13.84 -15.40 -21.41
CA ASN A 94 14.31 -16.72 -21.85
C ASN A 94 14.57 -16.80 -23.36
N GLN A 95 13.84 -16.03 -24.17
CA GLN A 95 14.03 -15.98 -25.63
C GLN A 95 15.06 -14.92 -26.07
N GLY A 96 15.12 -13.79 -25.36
CA GLY A 96 15.80 -12.58 -25.78
C GLY A 96 17.09 -12.25 -25.03
N GLY A 97 17.31 -12.81 -23.84
CA GLY A 97 18.38 -12.44 -22.91
C GLY A 97 17.93 -11.39 -21.89
N ASP A 98 18.88 -10.78 -21.17
CA ASP A 98 18.57 -9.85 -20.07
C ASP A 98 18.01 -8.47 -20.52
N PHE A 99 18.01 -8.19 -21.82
CA PHE A 99 17.46 -6.96 -22.41
C PHE A 99 16.21 -7.26 -23.25
N ILE A 100 15.23 -6.36 -23.23
CA ILE A 100 14.01 -6.49 -24.01
C ILE A 100 14.34 -6.27 -25.49
N LYS A 101 14.31 -7.35 -26.28
CA LYS A 101 14.42 -7.29 -27.74
C LYS A 101 13.06 -6.95 -28.35
N ARG A 102 13.09 -6.14 -29.41
CA ARG A 102 11.92 -5.72 -30.18
C ARG A 102 11.41 -6.86 -31.08
N GLY A 103 10.11 -6.85 -31.37
CA GLY A 103 9.52 -7.81 -32.30
C GLY A 103 9.33 -9.22 -31.72
N LEU A 104 9.53 -9.40 -30.40
CA LEU A 104 9.20 -10.64 -29.70
C LEU A 104 7.76 -10.57 -29.17
N TYR A 105 6.95 -11.56 -29.54
CA TYR A 105 5.53 -11.66 -29.20
C TYR A 105 5.18 -13.06 -28.67
N PRO A 106 5.67 -13.44 -27.47
CA PRO A 106 5.23 -14.66 -26.84
C PRO A 106 3.74 -14.59 -26.48
N ASP A 107 3.11 -15.75 -26.36
CA ASP A 107 1.75 -15.86 -25.84
C ASP A 107 1.64 -15.28 -24.42
N PRO A 108 0.51 -14.63 -24.04
CA PRO A 108 0.34 -14.04 -22.70
C PRO A 108 0.37 -15.05 -21.54
N VAL A 109 0.09 -16.32 -21.82
CA VAL A 109 0.14 -17.43 -20.87
C VAL A 109 0.68 -18.66 -21.57
N ASP A 110 1.07 -19.68 -20.81
CA ASP A 110 1.41 -20.99 -21.38
C ASP A 110 0.16 -21.67 -21.96
N MET A 111 0.00 -21.57 -23.28
CA MET A 111 -1.12 -22.14 -24.03
C MET A 111 -1.16 -23.68 -23.99
N LYS A 112 -0.07 -24.34 -23.61
CA LYS A 112 0.03 -25.80 -23.56
C LYS A 112 -0.20 -26.35 -22.16
N ARG A 113 -0.24 -25.49 -21.14
CA ARG A 113 -0.46 -25.91 -19.76
C ARG A 113 -1.86 -26.50 -19.60
N LEU A 114 -1.90 -27.69 -19.01
CA LEU A 114 -3.15 -28.36 -18.65
C LEU A 114 -3.63 -27.91 -17.27
N TRP A 115 -4.90 -27.52 -17.21
CA TRP A 115 -5.62 -27.12 -16.02
C TRP A 115 -6.73 -28.11 -15.73
N ASP A 116 -6.96 -28.41 -14.47
CA ASP A 116 -8.07 -29.27 -14.03
C ASP A 116 -9.34 -28.42 -13.91
N PHE A 117 -10.22 -28.56 -14.90
CA PHE A 117 -11.49 -27.85 -14.95
C PHE A 117 -12.59 -28.68 -14.30
N ILE A 118 -13.23 -28.07 -13.30
CA ILE A 118 -14.30 -28.68 -12.52
C ILE A 118 -15.60 -27.94 -12.88
N PRO A 119 -16.56 -28.59 -13.57
CA PRO A 119 -17.81 -27.95 -13.97
C PRO A 119 -18.67 -27.59 -12.74
N ALA A 120 -19.32 -26.43 -12.81
CA ALA A 120 -20.28 -25.95 -11.80
C ALA A 120 -21.73 -26.04 -12.28
N VAL A 121 -21.94 -26.31 -13.57
CA VAL A 121 -23.25 -26.47 -14.23
C VAL A 121 -23.35 -27.84 -14.90
N ARG A 122 -24.56 -28.24 -15.28
CA ARG A 122 -24.85 -29.49 -15.97
C ARG A 122 -25.47 -29.22 -17.34
N LYS A 123 -25.43 -30.24 -18.19
CA LYS A 123 -26.16 -30.23 -19.46
C LYS A 123 -27.65 -29.98 -19.22
N GLY A 124 -28.22 -29.04 -19.95
CA GLY A 124 -29.64 -28.64 -19.89
C GLY A 124 -29.90 -27.37 -19.08
N ASP A 125 -28.95 -26.94 -18.24
CA ASP A 125 -29.08 -25.75 -17.41
C ASP A 125 -29.18 -24.48 -18.28
N ASP A 126 -30.01 -23.53 -17.86
CA ASP A 126 -30.09 -22.20 -18.47
C ASP A 126 -29.01 -21.30 -17.84
N VAL A 127 -28.18 -20.70 -18.69
CA VAL A 127 -27.10 -19.81 -18.27
C VAL A 127 -27.13 -18.49 -19.04
N SER A 128 -26.67 -17.44 -18.41
CA SER A 128 -26.60 -16.07 -18.91
C SER A 128 -25.20 -15.48 -18.74
N GLU A 129 -24.94 -14.33 -19.34
CA GLU A 129 -23.64 -13.67 -19.27
C GLU A 129 -23.14 -13.50 -17.83
N GLY A 130 -21.88 -13.85 -17.59
CA GLY A 130 -21.26 -13.79 -16.26
C GLY A 130 -21.58 -14.96 -15.33
N ASP A 131 -22.51 -15.85 -15.69
CA ASP A 131 -22.74 -17.08 -14.91
C ASP A 131 -21.52 -18.00 -14.93
N ILE A 132 -21.27 -18.70 -13.83
CA ILE A 132 -20.11 -19.57 -13.66
C ILE A 132 -20.38 -20.92 -14.30
N LEU A 133 -19.60 -21.29 -15.32
CA LEU A 133 -19.65 -22.60 -15.98
C LEU A 133 -18.84 -23.65 -15.20
N GLY A 134 -17.76 -23.22 -14.55
CA GLY A 134 -16.90 -24.08 -13.75
C GLY A 134 -15.73 -23.33 -13.16
N ILE A 135 -14.86 -24.05 -12.48
CA ILE A 135 -13.71 -23.50 -11.77
C ILE A 135 -12.43 -24.25 -12.12
N VAL A 136 -11.31 -23.53 -11.99
CA VAL A 136 -9.96 -24.06 -12.06
C VAL A 136 -9.21 -23.62 -10.81
N LYS A 137 -8.52 -24.53 -10.13
CA LYS A 137 -7.65 -24.16 -9.01
C LYS A 137 -6.32 -23.60 -9.55
N GLU A 138 -6.25 -22.29 -9.77
CA GLU A 138 -5.08 -21.64 -10.36
C GLU A 138 -3.89 -21.59 -9.40
N THR A 139 -4.15 -21.31 -8.12
CA THR A 139 -3.14 -21.34 -7.05
C THR A 139 -3.62 -22.17 -5.86
N SER A 140 -2.78 -22.36 -4.84
CA SER A 140 -3.18 -23.08 -3.62
C SER A 140 -4.33 -22.41 -2.87
N ILE A 141 -4.51 -21.09 -3.04
CA ILE A 141 -5.45 -20.26 -2.27
C ILE A 141 -6.60 -19.73 -3.15
N LEU A 142 -6.35 -19.49 -4.44
CA LEU A 142 -7.31 -18.87 -5.35
C LEU A 142 -7.86 -19.88 -6.36
N GLU A 143 -9.18 -19.90 -6.43
CA GLU A 143 -9.98 -20.53 -7.47
C GLU A 143 -10.32 -19.50 -8.56
N HIS A 144 -10.06 -19.89 -9.81
CA HIS A 144 -10.37 -19.11 -11.00
C HIS A 144 -11.70 -19.57 -11.58
N ARG A 145 -12.65 -18.65 -11.76
CA ARG A 145 -14.00 -18.96 -12.24
C ARG A 145 -14.08 -18.75 -13.75
N ILE A 146 -14.48 -19.79 -14.47
CA ILE A 146 -14.76 -19.72 -15.90
C ILE A 146 -16.22 -19.33 -16.07
N MET A 147 -16.45 -18.20 -16.73
CA MET A 147 -17.78 -17.59 -16.84
C MET A 147 -18.26 -17.54 -18.28
N VAL A 148 -19.58 -17.52 -18.47
CA VAL A 148 -20.20 -17.23 -19.77
C VAL A 148 -19.75 -15.83 -20.23
N PRO A 149 -19.18 -15.69 -21.44
CA PRO A 149 -18.74 -14.39 -21.94
C PRO A 149 -19.90 -13.39 -22.09
N PRO A 150 -19.63 -12.07 -22.00
CA PRO A 150 -20.66 -11.05 -22.18
C PRO A 150 -21.39 -11.13 -23.52
N GLY A 151 -22.70 -10.84 -23.49
CA GLY A 151 -23.59 -10.91 -24.65
C GLY A 151 -24.00 -12.33 -25.06
N LEU A 152 -23.56 -13.36 -24.34
CA LEU A 152 -23.92 -14.75 -24.59
C LEU A 152 -24.84 -15.30 -23.49
N GLY A 153 -25.69 -16.25 -23.86
CA GLY A 153 -26.60 -16.95 -22.95
C GLY A 153 -27.46 -17.95 -23.69
N GLY A 154 -28.02 -18.91 -22.98
CA GLY A 154 -28.81 -20.00 -23.56
C GLY A 154 -28.74 -21.27 -22.71
N LYS A 155 -29.03 -22.42 -23.33
CA LYS A 155 -28.96 -23.73 -22.65
C LYS A 155 -27.59 -24.36 -22.81
N VAL A 156 -27.06 -24.92 -21.74
CA VAL A 156 -25.83 -25.73 -21.77
C VAL A 156 -26.10 -27.02 -22.55
N ASP A 157 -25.49 -27.16 -23.73
CA ASP A 157 -25.61 -28.36 -24.56
C ASP A 157 -24.55 -29.40 -24.23
N GLU A 158 -23.32 -28.94 -23.97
CA GLU A 158 -22.18 -29.76 -23.57
C GLU A 158 -21.33 -29.01 -22.53
N ILE A 159 -20.80 -29.74 -21.56
CA ILE A 159 -19.87 -29.24 -20.54
C ILE A 159 -18.77 -30.29 -20.39
N ALA A 160 -17.51 -29.85 -20.45
CA ALA A 160 -16.34 -30.72 -20.29
C ALA A 160 -15.93 -30.81 -18.82
N GLU A 161 -15.13 -31.82 -18.47
CA GLU A 161 -14.53 -32.00 -17.15
C GLU A 161 -13.12 -32.56 -17.29
N GLY A 162 -12.22 -32.17 -16.40
CA GLY A 162 -10.87 -32.70 -16.30
C GLY A 162 -9.78 -31.80 -16.90
N LYS A 163 -8.70 -32.41 -17.38
CA LYS A 163 -7.49 -31.68 -17.80
C LYS A 163 -7.63 -31.08 -19.20
N MET A 164 -7.50 -29.76 -19.30
CA MET A 164 -7.68 -29.01 -20.55
C MET A 164 -6.79 -27.77 -20.59
N THR A 165 -6.45 -27.33 -21.79
CA THR A 165 -5.70 -26.09 -22.04
C THR A 165 -6.63 -24.88 -22.07
N VAL A 166 -6.08 -23.68 -21.93
CA VAL A 166 -6.86 -22.43 -21.98
C VAL A 166 -7.59 -22.20 -23.31
N THR A 167 -7.16 -22.88 -24.36
CA THR A 167 -7.73 -22.80 -25.72
C THR A 167 -8.73 -23.90 -26.04
N ASP A 168 -8.86 -24.92 -25.18
CA ASP A 168 -9.82 -26.00 -25.37
C ASP A 168 -11.23 -25.52 -25.04
N THR A 169 -12.21 -26.09 -25.77
CA THR A 169 -13.62 -25.79 -25.56
C THR A 169 -14.12 -26.51 -24.31
N VAL A 170 -14.57 -25.73 -23.33
CA VAL A 170 -15.03 -26.24 -22.02
C VAL A 170 -16.54 -26.36 -21.93
N ALA A 171 -17.27 -25.57 -22.72
CA ALA A 171 -18.73 -25.65 -22.79
C ALA A 171 -19.22 -25.31 -24.20
N ARG A 172 -20.38 -25.86 -24.57
CA ARG A 172 -21.17 -25.42 -25.71
C ARG A 172 -22.52 -24.93 -25.24
N ILE A 173 -22.87 -23.70 -25.60
CA ILE A 173 -24.13 -23.06 -25.24
C ILE A 173 -25.00 -22.96 -26.49
N ALA A 174 -26.21 -23.52 -26.43
CA ALA A 174 -27.21 -23.40 -27.48
C ALA A 174 -27.99 -22.10 -27.32
N SER A 175 -27.87 -21.19 -28.30
CA SER A 175 -28.52 -19.88 -28.31
C SER A 175 -29.00 -19.54 -29.72
N ASN A 176 -30.27 -19.19 -29.88
CA ASN A 176 -30.87 -18.72 -31.14
C ASN A 176 -30.48 -19.57 -32.38
N ASN A 177 -30.65 -20.89 -32.30
CA ASN A 177 -30.26 -21.88 -33.34
C ASN A 177 -28.76 -21.97 -33.68
N SER A 178 -27.88 -21.38 -32.87
CA SER A 178 -26.43 -21.54 -32.98
C SER A 178 -25.86 -22.21 -31.73
N LYS A 179 -24.78 -22.98 -31.91
CA LYS A 179 -23.99 -23.54 -30.80
C LYS A 179 -22.72 -22.70 -30.65
N ILE A 180 -22.56 -22.09 -29.48
CA ILE A 180 -21.45 -21.19 -29.20
C ILE A 180 -20.46 -21.92 -28.30
N GLU A 181 -19.22 -22.01 -28.76
CA GLU A 181 -18.13 -22.63 -28.00
C GLU A 181 -17.54 -21.64 -27.00
N VAL A 182 -17.45 -22.07 -25.74
CA VAL A 182 -16.81 -21.30 -24.66
C VAL A 182 -15.52 -22.01 -24.27
N LYS A 183 -14.45 -21.22 -24.17
CA LYS A 183 -13.11 -21.65 -23.75
C LYS A 183 -12.78 -21.04 -22.38
N MET A 184 -11.74 -21.54 -21.70
CA MET A 184 -11.31 -20.92 -20.44
C MET A 184 -10.69 -19.54 -20.65
N GLY A 185 -9.97 -19.36 -21.77
CA GLY A 185 -9.35 -18.09 -22.13
C GLY A 185 -10.22 -17.24 -23.04
N GLN A 186 -10.27 -15.94 -22.77
CA GLN A 186 -11.00 -14.95 -23.57
C GLN A 186 -10.16 -13.69 -23.78
N TYR A 187 -10.27 -13.06 -24.95
CA TYR A 187 -9.70 -11.74 -25.19
C TYR A 187 -10.70 -10.65 -24.80
N TRP A 188 -10.21 -9.60 -24.14
CA TRP A 188 -11.03 -8.45 -23.76
C TRP A 188 -10.35 -7.12 -24.15
N PRO A 189 -11.02 -6.22 -24.88
CA PRO A 189 -10.46 -4.91 -25.24
C PRO A 189 -10.17 -4.05 -24.01
N VAL A 190 -8.95 -3.53 -23.86
CA VAL A 190 -8.53 -2.81 -22.63
C VAL A 190 -9.22 -1.46 -22.44
N ARG A 191 -9.69 -0.86 -23.54
CA ARG A 191 -10.43 0.42 -23.52
C ARG A 191 -11.92 0.26 -23.23
N MET A 192 -12.41 -0.99 -23.18
CA MET A 192 -13.80 -1.27 -22.85
C MET A 192 -13.84 -1.85 -21.43
N ALA A 193 -14.52 -1.18 -20.50
CA ALA A 193 -14.74 -1.74 -19.18
C ALA A 193 -15.57 -3.04 -19.31
N ARG A 194 -15.23 -4.07 -18.51
CA ARG A 194 -16.04 -5.29 -18.43
C ARG A 194 -17.44 -4.94 -17.91
N PRO A 195 -18.52 -5.49 -18.51
CA PRO A 195 -19.88 -5.16 -18.11
C PRO A 195 -20.18 -5.67 -16.70
N VAL A 196 -21.05 -4.95 -16.01
CA VAL A 196 -21.54 -5.28 -14.67
C VAL A 196 -23.05 -5.05 -14.63
N LYS A 197 -23.78 -5.86 -13.85
CA LYS A 197 -25.24 -5.75 -13.74
C LYS A 197 -25.68 -4.41 -13.14
N SER A 198 -25.02 -3.98 -12.08
CA SER A 198 -25.27 -2.68 -11.44
C SER A 198 -24.06 -2.25 -10.62
N LYS A 199 -23.87 -0.94 -10.46
CA LYS A 199 -22.84 -0.38 -9.59
C LYS A 199 -23.46 -0.11 -8.22
N LEU A 200 -22.96 -0.78 -7.19
CA LEU A 200 -23.41 -0.60 -5.82
C LEU A 200 -22.58 0.48 -5.11
N PRO A 201 -23.15 1.24 -4.16
CA PRO A 201 -22.37 2.14 -3.32
C PRO A 201 -21.39 1.34 -2.45
N PRO A 202 -20.12 1.75 -2.32
CA PRO A 202 -19.14 1.02 -1.54
C PRO A 202 -19.37 1.28 -0.04
N GLN A 203 -19.88 0.28 0.68
CA GLN A 203 -20.23 0.39 2.11
C GLN A 203 -19.26 -0.33 3.05
N VAL A 204 -18.47 -1.28 2.52
CA VAL A 204 -17.56 -2.09 3.32
C VAL A 204 -16.18 -1.42 3.36
N PRO A 205 -15.60 -1.09 4.53
CA PRO A 205 -14.26 -0.52 4.60
C PRO A 205 -13.20 -1.49 4.07
N LEU A 206 -12.26 -0.97 3.30
CA LEU A 206 -11.01 -1.64 2.93
C LEU A 206 -10.02 -1.38 4.06
N VAL A 207 -9.84 -2.37 4.93
CA VAL A 207 -8.86 -2.29 6.03
C VAL A 207 -7.46 -2.36 5.42
N THR A 208 -6.75 -1.23 5.42
CA THR A 208 -5.40 -1.12 4.87
C THR A 208 -4.34 -1.53 5.90
N GLY A 209 -4.68 -1.51 7.18
CA GLY A 209 -3.75 -1.71 8.29
C GLY A 209 -2.94 -0.45 8.64
N GLN A 210 -3.16 0.67 7.93
CA GLN A 210 -2.53 1.96 8.20
C GLN A 210 -3.48 2.84 9.01
N ARG A 211 -3.14 3.15 10.26
CA ARG A 211 -4.01 3.91 11.19
C ARG A 211 -4.49 5.24 10.59
N VAL A 212 -3.61 5.98 9.93
CA VAL A 212 -3.98 7.28 9.33
C VAL A 212 -5.04 7.13 8.24
N ILE A 213 -4.96 6.07 7.44
CA ILE A 213 -5.93 5.80 6.37
C ILE A 213 -7.21 5.24 7.01
N ASP A 214 -7.11 4.19 7.81
CA ASP A 214 -8.28 3.47 8.32
C ASP A 214 -9.13 4.31 9.31
N THR A 215 -8.51 5.25 10.05
CA THR A 215 -9.21 6.11 11.02
C THR A 215 -9.67 7.43 10.42
N PHE A 216 -8.80 8.15 9.70
CA PHE A 216 -9.08 9.53 9.27
C PHE A 216 -9.47 9.64 7.80
N PHE A 217 -8.95 8.77 6.94
CA PHE A 217 -9.20 8.78 5.49
C PHE A 217 -9.65 7.40 4.97
N PRO A 218 -10.70 6.81 5.57
CA PRO A 218 -11.06 5.43 5.29
C PRO A 218 -11.48 5.26 3.84
N VAL A 219 -11.01 4.17 3.24
CA VAL A 219 -11.34 3.81 1.87
C VAL A 219 -12.29 2.64 1.94
N ALA A 220 -13.40 2.69 1.22
CA ALA A 220 -14.29 1.54 1.09
C ALA A 220 -13.82 0.60 -0.04
N LYS A 221 -14.10 -0.70 0.05
CA LYS A 221 -13.85 -1.67 -1.02
C LYS A 221 -14.63 -1.26 -2.28
N GLY A 222 -13.91 -1.01 -3.38
CA GLY A 222 -14.47 -0.44 -4.61
C GLY A 222 -14.46 1.09 -4.65
N GLY A 223 -13.95 1.75 -3.61
CA GLY A 223 -13.67 3.19 -3.58
C GLY A 223 -12.47 3.58 -4.44
N THR A 224 -12.38 4.86 -4.76
CA THR A 224 -11.27 5.43 -5.54
C THR A 224 -10.44 6.34 -4.64
N VAL A 225 -9.11 6.17 -4.69
CA VAL A 225 -8.17 6.97 -3.90
C VAL A 225 -7.18 7.60 -4.86
N ALA A 226 -6.97 8.90 -4.72
CA ALA A 226 -5.83 9.57 -5.32
C ALA A 226 -4.82 9.87 -4.22
N VAL A 227 -3.56 9.47 -4.44
CA VAL A 227 -2.43 9.84 -3.58
C VAL A 227 -1.52 10.76 -4.39
N PRO A 228 -1.90 12.04 -4.55
CA PRO A 228 -1.05 13.01 -5.24
C PRO A 228 0.17 13.32 -4.36
N GLY A 229 1.30 13.59 -5.01
CA GLY A 229 2.48 14.08 -4.32
C GLY A 229 3.63 14.33 -5.29
N PRO A 230 4.63 15.13 -4.94
CA PRO A 230 5.81 15.36 -5.77
C PRO A 230 6.72 14.11 -5.86
N PHE A 231 7.65 14.06 -6.81
CA PHE A 231 8.66 12.98 -6.82
C PHE A 231 9.44 12.96 -5.50
N GLY A 232 9.68 11.76 -4.95
CA GLY A 232 10.36 11.60 -3.65
C GLY A 232 9.48 11.82 -2.41
N SER A 233 8.17 12.06 -2.54
CA SER A 233 7.21 12.21 -1.42
C SER A 233 6.83 10.88 -0.74
N GLY A 234 7.67 9.86 -0.82
CA GLY A 234 7.31 8.50 -0.37
C GLY A 234 6.55 7.66 -1.40
N LYS A 235 6.53 8.04 -2.69
CA LYS A 235 6.26 7.09 -3.79
C LYS A 235 7.45 6.15 -4.04
N CYS A 236 8.67 6.69 -3.87
CA CYS A 236 9.99 6.04 -3.69
C CYS A 236 10.79 6.92 -2.70
N VAL A 237 11.71 6.35 -1.90
CA VAL A 237 12.34 7.01 -0.72
C VAL A 237 13.81 7.44 -0.94
N THR A 238 14.32 8.41 -0.16
CA THR A 238 15.70 8.96 -0.26
C THR A 238 16.74 8.13 0.51
N GLY A 239 18.05 8.27 0.21
CA GLY A 239 19.15 7.52 0.86
C GLY A 239 19.21 7.61 2.40
N ASP A 240 18.93 8.78 2.96
CA ASP A 240 18.88 8.97 4.42
C ASP A 240 17.61 8.36 5.08
N THR A 241 16.71 7.73 4.31
CA THR A 241 15.44 7.18 4.83
C THR A 241 15.70 6.02 5.79
N PRO A 242 15.21 6.09 7.04
CA PRO A 242 15.33 4.98 7.98
C PRO A 242 14.47 3.77 7.55
N VAL A 243 15.08 2.59 7.53
CA VAL A 243 14.46 1.30 7.26
C VAL A 243 14.51 0.47 8.54
N LEU A 244 13.35 0.00 8.99
CA LEU A 244 13.24 -0.90 10.13
C LEU A 244 13.48 -2.35 9.70
N LEU A 245 14.60 -2.90 10.13
CA LEU A 245 14.95 -4.31 9.91
C LEU A 245 14.18 -5.21 10.88
N ALA A 246 14.04 -6.50 10.53
CA ALA A 246 13.33 -7.47 11.37
C ALA A 246 14.03 -7.81 12.69
N ASP A 247 15.25 -7.33 12.89
CA ASP A 247 16.01 -7.42 14.14
C ASP A 247 15.84 -6.18 15.04
N GLY A 248 15.00 -5.23 14.63
CA GLY A 248 14.70 -4.01 15.38
C GLY A 248 15.67 -2.86 15.12
N ARG A 249 16.69 -3.04 14.28
CA ARG A 249 17.59 -1.95 13.90
C ARG A 249 16.93 -1.01 12.89
N ILE A 250 17.13 0.29 13.10
CA ILE A 250 16.80 1.32 12.12
C ILE A 250 18.09 1.71 11.41
N GLU A 251 18.19 1.37 10.13
CA GLU A 251 19.34 1.71 9.29
C GLU A 251 18.91 2.68 8.20
N ARG A 252 19.77 3.61 7.79
CA ARG A 252 19.48 4.41 6.59
C ARG A 252 19.52 3.50 5.37
N ILE A 253 18.61 3.69 4.43
CA ILE A 253 18.55 2.87 3.21
C ILE A 253 19.84 2.99 2.38
N GLU A 254 20.54 4.13 2.45
CA GLU A 254 21.88 4.34 1.88
C GLU A 254 22.97 3.55 2.63
N SER A 255 22.91 3.50 3.97
CA SER A 255 23.82 2.65 4.75
C SER A 255 23.63 1.17 4.44
N LEU A 256 22.39 0.74 4.24
CA LEU A 256 22.08 -0.61 3.77
C LEU A 256 22.60 -0.82 2.34
N TYR A 257 22.37 0.14 1.44
CA TYR A 257 22.91 0.09 0.08
C TYR A 257 24.44 -0.05 0.09
N ASP A 258 25.18 0.79 0.82
CA ASP A 258 26.64 0.79 0.88
C ASP A 258 27.20 -0.50 1.53
N MET A 259 26.52 -1.02 2.56
CA MET A 259 26.87 -2.28 3.21
C MET A 259 26.85 -3.46 2.23
N TYR A 260 25.89 -3.44 1.30
CA TYR A 260 25.72 -4.52 0.33
C TYR A 260 26.34 -4.23 -1.04
N LYS A 261 26.70 -2.98 -1.36
CA LYS A 261 27.22 -2.55 -2.66
C LYS A 261 28.44 -3.33 -3.13
N ASN A 262 29.35 -3.66 -2.23
CA ASN A 262 30.60 -4.36 -2.54
C ASN A 262 30.46 -5.89 -2.54
N SER A 263 29.37 -6.42 -1.98
CA SER A 263 29.11 -7.86 -1.86
C SER A 263 27.99 -8.35 -2.78
N SER A 264 27.35 -7.44 -3.52
CA SER A 264 26.17 -7.69 -4.37
C SER A 264 26.49 -7.56 -5.85
N VAL A 265 25.74 -8.26 -6.69
CA VAL A 265 25.84 -8.08 -8.16
C VAL A 265 25.13 -6.78 -8.53
N VAL A 266 25.85 -5.84 -9.15
CA VAL A 266 25.32 -4.53 -9.53
C VAL A 266 24.80 -4.56 -10.96
N ILE A 267 23.52 -4.26 -11.15
CA ILE A 267 22.89 -4.09 -12.47
C ILE A 267 22.67 -2.58 -12.69
N LYS A 268 23.18 -2.04 -13.81
CA LYS A 268 23.11 -0.59 -14.13
C LYS A 268 22.09 -0.32 -15.24
N GLY A 269 21.23 0.69 -15.03
CA GLY A 269 20.25 1.23 -15.98
C GLY A 269 19.99 2.72 -15.67
N ASP A 270 18.73 3.17 -15.58
CA ASP A 270 18.35 4.52 -15.09
C ASP A 270 18.65 4.74 -13.58
N GLY A 271 19.26 3.74 -12.94
CA GLY A 271 19.76 3.72 -11.58
C GLY A 271 20.64 2.48 -11.36
N GLU A 272 21.04 2.25 -10.11
CA GLU A 272 21.89 1.12 -9.70
C GLU A 272 21.03 0.13 -8.88
N TYR A 273 20.90 -1.11 -9.35
CA TYR A 273 20.24 -2.21 -8.63
C TYR A 273 21.30 -3.13 -8.01
N LEU A 274 21.19 -3.43 -6.72
CA LEU A 274 22.03 -4.41 -6.01
C LEU A 274 21.25 -5.71 -5.82
N LEU A 275 21.70 -6.79 -6.45
CA LEU A 275 21.18 -8.14 -6.18
C LEU A 275 21.93 -8.74 -4.98
N LEU A 276 21.22 -8.90 -3.87
CA LEU A 276 21.84 -9.20 -2.58
C LEU A 276 22.25 -10.68 -2.44
N PRO A 277 23.46 -10.98 -1.94
CA PRO A 277 23.91 -12.36 -1.71
C PRO A 277 23.17 -13.05 -0.55
N ARG A 278 22.61 -12.25 0.37
CA ARG A 278 21.74 -12.70 1.46
C ARG A 278 20.54 -11.76 1.54
N ARG A 279 19.35 -12.34 1.75
CA ARG A 279 18.10 -11.59 1.86
C ARG A 279 18.11 -10.72 3.10
N ILE A 280 17.60 -9.49 2.99
CA ILE A 280 17.37 -8.61 4.14
C ILE A 280 16.00 -8.98 4.70
N GLU A 281 15.95 -9.31 6.00
CA GLU A 281 14.70 -9.46 6.73
C GLU A 281 14.19 -8.09 7.16
N LEU A 282 12.95 -7.78 6.79
CA LEU A 282 12.26 -6.53 7.08
C LEU A 282 11.02 -6.84 7.91
N LEU A 283 10.54 -5.86 8.67
CA LEU A 283 9.19 -5.92 9.23
C LEU A 283 8.21 -5.26 8.25
N SER A 284 7.12 -5.95 7.96
CA SER A 284 6.04 -5.46 7.10
C SER A 284 4.70 -5.76 7.74
N MET A 285 3.66 -4.99 7.42
CA MET A 285 2.34 -5.18 8.00
C MET A 285 1.45 -5.91 7.00
N VAL A 286 0.98 -7.12 7.33
CA VAL A 286 0.06 -7.91 6.49
C VAL A 286 -1.11 -8.40 7.35
N GLY A 287 -2.33 -8.06 6.93
CA GLY A 287 -3.55 -8.48 7.66
C GLY A 287 -3.63 -7.99 9.10
N GLY A 288 -3.08 -6.79 9.39
CA GLY A 288 -3.08 -6.20 10.73
C GLY A 288 -2.06 -6.79 11.70
N LYS A 289 -1.14 -7.64 11.22
CA LYS A 289 -0.02 -8.18 12.01
C LYS A 289 1.31 -7.78 11.39
N LEU A 290 2.27 -7.44 12.23
CA LEU A 290 3.67 -7.32 11.83
C LEU A 290 4.16 -8.72 11.44
N VAL A 291 4.53 -8.88 10.18
CA VAL A 291 5.09 -10.10 9.62
C VAL A 291 6.49 -9.81 9.11
N ARG A 292 7.35 -10.82 9.18
CA ARG A 292 8.67 -10.74 8.54
C ARG A 292 8.49 -10.83 7.03
N SER A 293 9.06 -9.87 6.31
CA SER A 293 9.18 -9.90 4.86
C SER A 293 10.65 -9.91 4.46
N TYR A 294 10.92 -10.25 3.20
CA TYR A 294 12.28 -10.47 2.73
C TYR A 294 12.48 -9.72 1.42
N SER A 295 13.54 -8.92 1.34
CA SER A 295 13.99 -8.31 0.09
C SER A 295 15.33 -8.89 -0.37
N ASN A 296 15.45 -9.12 -1.66
CA ASN A 296 16.67 -9.57 -2.34
C ASN A 296 17.28 -8.51 -3.27
N VAL A 297 16.69 -7.30 -3.34
CA VAL A 297 17.13 -6.22 -4.24
C VAL A 297 17.08 -4.86 -3.53
N ILE A 298 18.08 -4.01 -3.76
CA ILE A 298 18.08 -2.58 -3.40
C ILE A 298 18.25 -1.72 -4.68
N TYR A 299 17.52 -0.62 -4.81
CA TYR A 299 17.61 0.30 -5.96
C TYR A 299 18.07 1.72 -5.53
N HIS A 300 18.97 2.33 -6.29
CA HIS A 300 19.54 3.67 -6.05
C HIS A 300 19.53 4.54 -7.31
N GLY A 301 18.98 5.77 -7.23
CA GLY A 301 18.95 6.77 -8.32
C GLY A 301 19.73 8.05 -7.96
N LYS A 302 20.33 8.75 -8.93
CA LYS A 302 21.20 9.93 -8.71
C LYS A 302 20.51 11.26 -9.01
N SER A 303 20.82 12.30 -8.23
CA SER A 303 20.40 13.70 -8.43
C SER A 303 21.59 14.66 -8.26
N SER A 304 21.64 15.76 -9.02
CA SER A 304 22.81 16.64 -9.15
C SER A 304 22.94 17.75 -8.10
N SER A 305 21.96 17.90 -7.19
CA SER A 305 22.00 18.89 -6.11
C SER A 305 21.09 18.48 -4.95
N VAL A 306 21.40 19.00 -3.75
CA VAL A 306 20.72 18.68 -2.49
C VAL A 306 20.56 19.94 -1.64
N VAL A 307 19.39 20.15 -1.06
CA VAL A 307 19.05 21.22 -0.11
C VAL A 307 19.16 20.69 1.31
N LYS A 308 19.91 21.39 2.16
CA LYS A 308 20.09 21.05 3.58
C LYS A 308 19.24 21.97 4.43
N ILE A 309 18.44 21.39 5.33
CA ILE A 309 17.54 22.12 6.21
C ILE A 309 17.85 21.71 7.65
N GLU A 310 18.01 22.72 8.50
CA GLU A 310 18.29 22.59 9.92
C GLU A 310 17.20 23.37 10.67
N THR A 311 16.49 22.65 11.54
CA THR A 311 15.40 23.22 12.36
C THR A 311 15.94 23.73 13.69
N GLU A 312 15.23 24.67 14.32
CA GLU A 312 15.58 25.19 15.64
C GLU A 312 15.62 24.10 16.72
N SER A 313 14.82 23.03 16.56
CA SER A 313 14.88 21.84 17.42
C SER A 313 16.10 20.94 17.16
N GLY A 314 17.10 21.39 16.41
CA GLY A 314 18.36 20.69 16.12
C GLY A 314 18.28 19.56 15.08
N ARG A 315 17.10 19.30 14.48
CA ARG A 315 16.95 18.25 13.46
C ARG A 315 17.50 18.75 12.13
N LYS A 316 18.29 17.91 11.45
CA LYS A 316 18.88 18.20 10.15
C LYS A 316 18.39 17.20 9.12
N VAL A 317 17.95 17.68 7.96
CA VAL A 317 17.55 16.83 6.83
C VAL A 317 18.17 17.35 5.55
N ARG A 318 18.57 16.44 4.66
CA ARG A 318 19.05 16.75 3.31
C ARG A 318 18.09 16.15 2.32
N VAL A 319 17.55 16.97 1.44
CA VAL A 319 16.52 16.58 0.48
C VAL A 319 16.87 17.11 -0.90
N THR A 320 16.35 16.53 -1.97
CA THR A 320 16.54 17.11 -3.30
C THR A 320 15.80 18.46 -3.41
N PRO A 321 16.24 19.41 -4.25
CA PRO A 321 15.64 20.75 -4.35
C PRO A 321 14.12 20.77 -4.58
N VAL A 322 13.59 19.76 -5.28
CA VAL A 322 12.17 19.63 -5.60
C VAL A 322 11.35 18.91 -4.52
N HIS A 323 11.99 18.36 -3.49
CA HIS A 323 11.32 17.67 -2.39
C HIS A 323 10.49 18.65 -1.60
N LYS A 324 9.17 18.43 -1.49
CA LYS A 324 8.30 19.35 -0.76
C LYS A 324 8.26 18.97 0.71
N LEU A 325 8.46 19.97 1.55
CA LEU A 325 8.26 19.88 2.98
C LEU A 325 7.00 20.65 3.33
N PHE A 326 6.37 20.22 4.40
CA PHE A 326 5.16 20.83 4.90
C PHE A 326 5.53 22.09 5.67
N LYS A 327 5.58 23.23 4.95
CA LYS A 327 5.80 24.55 5.52
C LYS A 327 4.50 25.02 6.17
N MET A 328 4.59 25.51 7.40
CA MET A 328 3.50 26.22 8.04
C MET A 328 3.57 27.69 7.61
N GLU A 329 2.49 28.18 7.00
CA GLU A 329 2.38 29.59 6.63
C GLU A 329 0.94 30.06 6.90
N ASN A 330 0.79 31.08 7.74
CA ASN A 330 -0.52 31.62 8.16
C ASN A 330 -1.48 30.53 8.70
N GLY A 331 -0.95 29.58 9.48
CA GLY A 331 -1.75 28.50 10.10
C GLY A 331 -2.27 27.45 9.12
N LYS A 332 -1.77 27.43 7.87
CA LYS A 332 -2.07 26.38 6.89
C LYS A 332 -0.78 25.64 6.55
N VAL A 333 -0.93 24.32 6.41
CA VAL A 333 0.15 23.48 5.93
C VAL A 333 0.20 23.58 4.41
N LEU A 334 1.27 24.19 3.92
CA LEU A 334 1.56 24.32 2.50
C LEU A 334 2.71 23.38 2.14
N GLU A 335 2.55 22.65 1.05
CA GLU A 335 3.66 21.88 0.50
C GLU A 335 4.60 22.81 -0.28
N THR A 336 5.73 23.12 0.31
CA THR A 336 6.73 24.02 -0.27
C THR A 336 7.96 23.21 -0.67
N MET A 337 8.37 23.34 -1.95
CA MET A 337 9.61 22.70 -2.41
C MET A 337 10.80 23.20 -1.60
N ALA A 338 11.74 22.31 -1.27
CA ALA A 338 12.90 22.65 -0.46
C ALA A 338 13.71 23.80 -1.04
N MET A 339 13.81 23.91 -2.37
CA MET A 339 14.46 25.02 -3.06
C MET A 339 13.76 26.38 -2.87
N ASN A 340 12.50 26.36 -2.47
CA ASN A 340 11.67 27.54 -2.23
C ASN A 340 11.48 27.83 -0.74
N LEU A 341 12.15 27.08 0.15
CA LEU A 341 12.16 27.38 1.58
C LEU A 341 13.18 28.46 1.90
N GLY A 342 12.75 29.47 2.64
CA GLY A 342 13.60 30.49 3.24
C GLY A 342 14.06 30.10 4.64
N VAL A 343 15.15 30.73 5.10
CA VAL A 343 15.56 30.62 6.52
C VAL A 343 14.50 31.31 7.38
N GLY A 344 13.99 30.59 8.38
CA GLY A 344 12.88 31.04 9.24
C GLY A 344 11.52 30.43 8.88
N ASP A 345 11.43 29.64 7.80
CA ASP A 345 10.21 28.90 7.46
C ASP A 345 9.99 27.73 8.44
N GLU A 346 8.81 27.67 9.04
CA GLU A 346 8.41 26.59 9.95
C GLU A 346 8.05 25.33 9.16
N ILE A 347 8.64 24.16 9.48
CA ILE A 347 8.37 22.88 8.79
C ILE A 347 7.95 21.77 9.77
N LEU A 348 7.00 20.93 9.37
CA LEU A 348 6.46 19.84 10.21
C LEU A 348 7.34 18.57 10.22
N ALA A 349 7.48 17.91 11.38
CA ALA A 349 8.25 16.66 11.56
C ALA A 349 7.61 15.70 12.61
N VAL A 350 7.83 14.39 12.45
CA VAL A 350 7.26 13.31 13.30
C VAL A 350 8.15 12.99 14.50
N SER A 351 7.55 12.61 15.64
CA SER A 351 8.24 12.49 16.94
C SER A 351 8.54 11.07 17.48
N LYS A 352 7.82 9.97 17.12
CA LYS A 352 8.15 8.60 17.63
C LYS A 352 7.63 7.42 16.78
N LEU A 353 8.33 6.26 16.80
CA LEU A 353 8.01 5.01 16.06
C LEU A 353 8.08 3.76 16.99
N PRO A 354 7.28 2.70 16.77
CA PRO A 354 7.26 1.50 17.63
C PRO A 354 8.03 0.29 17.03
N ILE A 355 8.94 -0.31 17.80
CA ILE A 355 9.83 -1.43 17.39
C ILE A 355 9.88 -2.48 18.51
N GLU A 356 9.90 -3.78 18.17
CA GLU A 356 10.13 -4.87 19.13
C GLU A 356 11.58 -5.40 19.02
N GLY A 357 12.36 -5.19 20.07
CA GLY A 357 13.58 -5.93 20.41
C GLY A 357 13.39 -6.55 21.81
N LYS A 358 14.30 -7.42 22.25
CA LYS A 358 14.32 -7.75 23.68
C LYS A 358 14.84 -6.54 24.44
N ASP A 359 14.06 -6.07 25.41
CA ASP A 359 14.64 -5.31 26.51
C ASP A 359 15.74 -6.16 27.13
N GLU A 360 16.95 -5.60 27.26
CA GLU A 360 17.87 -6.10 28.25
C GLU A 360 17.27 -5.83 29.63
N ARG A 361 17.05 -6.90 30.40
CA ARG A 361 16.61 -6.78 31.78
C ARG A 361 17.73 -6.13 32.59
N ILE A 362 17.50 -4.92 33.08
CA ILE A 362 18.22 -4.41 34.25
C ILE A 362 17.65 -5.14 35.46
N ASP A 363 18.49 -5.82 36.22
CA ASP A 363 18.08 -6.57 37.41
C ASP A 363 17.57 -5.61 38.50
N PRO A 364 16.35 -5.78 39.03
CA PRO A 364 15.83 -4.94 40.11
C PRO A 364 16.62 -5.04 41.42
N THR A 365 17.54 -5.98 41.59
CA THR A 365 18.47 -5.97 42.73
C THR A 365 19.64 -5.01 42.54
N GLU A 366 19.98 -4.61 41.31
CA GLU A 366 20.85 -3.46 41.04
C GLU A 366 20.09 -2.12 41.15
N ILE A 367 18.76 -2.16 41.06
CA ILE A 367 17.85 -1.00 41.20
C ILE A 367 17.35 -0.85 42.65
N ARG A 368 17.47 -1.88 43.49
CA ARG A 368 17.19 -1.80 44.93
C ARG A 368 18.42 -1.31 45.68
N GLY A 369 18.82 -0.08 45.39
CA GLY A 369 19.85 0.58 46.18
C GLY A 369 20.11 2.02 45.79
N THR A 370 20.30 2.33 44.52
CA THR A 370 20.72 3.69 44.14
C THR A 370 20.60 3.92 42.64
N HIS A 371 20.35 5.17 42.27
CA HIS A 371 20.75 5.83 41.02
C HIS A 371 21.46 4.97 39.95
N ILE A 372 20.99 5.14 38.71
CA ILE A 372 21.66 4.84 37.42
C ILE A 372 23.17 4.55 37.55
N ARG A 373 23.59 3.32 37.22
CA ARG A 373 24.85 3.01 36.50
C ARG A 373 24.83 1.59 35.93
N ALA A 374 25.65 1.38 34.89
CA ALA A 374 25.43 0.45 33.78
C ALA A 374 26.05 -0.97 33.88
N ALA A 375 25.41 -1.93 33.17
CA ALA A 375 25.97 -2.99 32.28
C ALA A 375 25.67 -4.49 32.61
N GLY A 376 25.05 -5.25 31.66
CA GLY A 376 25.53 -6.56 31.15
C GLY A 376 24.88 -7.93 31.55
N ASN A 377 24.08 -8.52 30.63
CA ASN A 377 24.02 -9.94 30.13
C ASN A 377 23.54 -11.23 30.91
N ILE A 378 22.61 -11.97 30.25
CA ILE A 378 22.36 -13.47 30.06
C ILE A 378 21.63 -14.37 31.12
N GLY A 379 20.47 -14.99 30.74
CA GLY A 379 20.22 -16.48 30.84
C GLY A 379 19.00 -17.12 31.59
N LYS A 380 18.15 -17.89 30.85
CA LYS A 380 17.39 -19.19 31.10
C LYS A 380 16.40 -19.48 32.28
N ARG A 381 15.26 -20.12 31.90
CA ARG A 381 14.41 -21.20 32.52
C ARG A 381 13.50 -20.95 33.76
N GLY A 382 12.28 -21.54 33.70
CA GLY A 382 11.52 -22.09 34.85
C GLY A 382 10.27 -21.30 35.28
N GLY A 383 9.09 -21.92 35.29
CA GLY A 383 7.82 -21.30 35.70
C GLY A 383 7.57 -21.27 37.21
N VAL A 384 6.49 -20.59 37.64
CA VAL A 384 5.63 -20.88 38.81
C VAL A 384 4.46 -19.86 38.83
N THR A 385 3.27 -20.38 39.11
CA THR A 385 1.94 -19.77 39.36
C THR A 385 1.95 -18.77 40.53
N VAL A 386 1.03 -17.78 40.61
CA VAL A 386 0.29 -17.38 41.85
C VAL A 386 -0.82 -16.34 41.56
N GLU A 387 -2.02 -16.73 42.02
CA GLU A 387 -3.20 -16.05 42.59
C GLU A 387 -3.73 -14.68 42.10
N ILE A 388 -5.02 -14.72 41.74
CA ILE A 388 -5.91 -13.57 41.56
C ILE A 388 -6.64 -13.32 42.88
N SER A 389 -6.51 -12.11 43.45
CA SER A 389 -7.42 -11.63 44.50
C SER A 389 -8.39 -10.58 43.91
N LYS A 390 -9.68 -10.73 44.26
CA LYS A 390 -10.81 -9.93 43.77
C LYS A 390 -10.96 -8.63 44.58
N GLY A 391 -11.07 -7.49 43.90
CA GLY A 391 -11.64 -6.25 44.44
C GLY A 391 -13.06 -6.01 43.92
N HIS A 392 -14.01 -5.72 44.82
CA HIS A 392 -15.42 -5.39 44.54
C HIS A 392 -15.60 -3.90 44.24
N ILE A 393 -16.53 -3.53 43.34
CA ILE A 393 -17.05 -2.16 43.20
C ILE A 393 -18.55 -2.18 43.52
N SER A 394 -18.97 -1.43 44.55
CA SER A 394 -20.38 -1.22 44.89
C SER A 394 -20.95 -0.02 44.11
N MET A 395 -22.06 -0.20 43.41
CA MET A 395 -22.84 0.89 42.81
C MET A 395 -24.00 1.28 43.74
N ASN A 396 -24.06 2.55 44.14
CA ASN A 396 -25.21 3.08 44.86
C ASN A 396 -26.22 3.64 43.84
N ARG A 397 -27.47 3.16 43.86
CA ARG A 397 -28.56 3.66 43.00
C ARG A 397 -29.41 4.66 43.77
N GLY A 398 -29.51 5.89 43.28
CA GLY A 398 -30.57 6.82 43.64
C GLY A 398 -30.32 8.27 43.24
N GLY A 399 -31.27 8.85 42.50
CA GLY A 399 -31.46 10.31 42.36
C GLY A 399 -30.89 10.96 41.11
N LYS A 400 -31.75 11.68 40.37
CA LYS A 400 -31.44 12.47 39.16
C LYS A 400 -30.31 13.50 39.43
N ASP A 401 -29.51 13.73 38.39
CA ASP A 401 -28.21 14.45 38.34
C ASP A 401 -27.04 13.68 38.94
N GLN A 402 -26.40 12.80 38.14
CA GLN A 402 -25.14 12.18 38.52
C GLN A 402 -24.23 11.98 37.31
N SER A 403 -23.20 12.83 37.19
CA SER A 403 -21.97 12.46 36.51
C SER A 403 -21.41 11.17 37.12
N SER A 404 -21.02 10.20 36.28
CA SER A 404 -20.44 8.94 36.77
C SER A 404 -19.13 9.16 37.55
N LEU A 405 -19.17 8.99 38.86
CA LEU A 405 -18.00 9.13 39.74
C LEU A 405 -17.25 7.80 39.86
N ILE A 406 -15.92 7.85 39.81
CA ILE A 406 -15.05 6.69 40.05
C ILE A 406 -14.08 7.02 41.19
N THR A 407 -13.86 6.10 42.12
CA THR A 407 -12.91 6.26 43.23
C THR A 407 -11.73 5.31 43.08
N GLY A 408 -10.51 5.83 43.18
CA GLY A 408 -9.26 5.07 43.05
C GLY A 408 -8.82 4.41 44.36
N GLU A 409 -7.79 3.56 44.29
CA GLU A 409 -7.21 2.88 45.47
C GLU A 409 -6.55 3.85 46.47
N ASP A 410 -6.24 5.06 46.02
CA ASP A 410 -5.72 6.17 46.82
C ASP A 410 -6.83 6.94 47.56
N GLY A 411 -8.10 6.52 47.42
CA GLY A 411 -9.26 7.14 48.03
C GLY A 411 -9.75 8.42 47.31
N ILE A 412 -9.16 8.78 46.16
CA ILE A 412 -9.52 9.99 45.41
C ILE A 412 -10.66 9.66 44.43
N THR A 413 -11.76 10.39 44.54
CA THR A 413 -12.92 10.29 43.63
C THR A 413 -12.83 11.31 42.51
N ILE A 414 -12.93 10.85 41.27
CA ILE A 414 -12.96 11.70 40.06
C ILE A 414 -14.31 11.63 39.38
N THR A 415 -14.63 12.69 38.65
CA THR A 415 -15.76 12.70 37.71
C THR A 415 -15.32 12.17 36.35
N VAL A 416 -16.09 11.26 35.76
CA VAL A 416 -15.84 10.78 34.40
C VAL A 416 -16.74 11.51 33.41
N PRO A 417 -16.17 12.17 32.38
CA PRO A 417 -16.96 12.81 31.32
C PRO A 417 -17.80 11.78 30.56
N GLU A 418 -19.11 11.99 30.48
CA GLU A 418 -20.04 11.06 29.79
C GLU A 418 -19.94 11.13 28.26
N THR A 419 -19.34 12.19 27.71
CA THR A 419 -19.18 12.40 26.27
C THR A 419 -17.79 12.93 25.94
N PHE A 420 -17.26 12.54 24.77
CA PHE A 420 -15.99 13.05 24.25
C PHE A 420 -16.18 14.44 23.66
N ASN A 421 -16.21 15.44 24.53
CA ASN A 421 -16.43 16.84 24.16
C ASN A 421 -15.10 17.55 23.86
N ARG A 422 -15.20 18.80 23.38
CA ARG A 422 -14.04 19.60 22.98
C ARG A 422 -13.04 19.81 24.13
N GLU A 423 -13.53 19.99 25.34
CA GLU A 423 -12.70 20.24 26.53
C GLU A 423 -11.95 18.99 26.97
N PHE A 424 -12.58 17.81 26.90
CA PHE A 424 -11.91 16.55 27.18
C PHE A 424 -10.88 16.21 26.09
N ALA A 425 -11.18 16.48 24.82
CA ALA A 425 -10.21 16.34 23.73
C ALA A 425 -9.01 17.28 23.91
N GLU A 426 -9.23 18.51 24.35
CA GLU A 426 -8.19 19.50 24.66
C GLU A 426 -7.31 19.03 25.84
N PHE A 427 -7.92 18.50 26.90
CA PHE A 427 -7.20 17.91 28.04
C PHE A 427 -6.31 16.74 27.60
N LEU A 428 -6.85 15.80 26.82
CA LEU A 428 -6.09 14.66 26.30
C LEU A 428 -4.97 15.10 25.36
N ALA A 429 -5.18 16.16 24.57
CA ALA A 429 -4.14 16.70 23.71
C ALA A 429 -2.94 17.21 24.52
N TYR A 430 -3.18 17.87 25.67
CA TYR A 430 -2.11 18.27 26.58
C TYR A 430 -1.35 17.07 27.18
N LEU A 431 -2.08 16.02 27.55
CA LEU A 431 -1.46 14.79 28.04
C LEU A 431 -0.66 14.05 26.96
N ILE A 432 -1.14 13.99 25.72
CA ILE A 432 -0.40 13.37 24.63
C ILE A 432 0.83 14.19 24.26
N HIS A 433 0.77 15.52 24.42
CA HIS A 433 1.87 16.42 24.09
C HIS A 433 3.05 16.31 25.07
N SER A 434 2.78 16.36 26.38
CA SER A 434 3.84 16.44 27.40
C SER A 434 3.50 15.69 28.71
N GLY A 435 2.41 14.92 28.70
CA GLY A 435 1.96 14.14 29.85
C GLY A 435 2.74 12.84 30.01
N THR A 436 3.09 12.54 31.26
CA THR A 436 3.61 11.27 31.72
C THR A 436 2.64 10.72 32.74
N VAL A 437 2.33 9.43 32.64
CA VAL A 437 1.46 8.74 33.59
C VAL A 437 2.35 7.89 34.48
N GLU A 438 2.45 8.28 35.74
CA GLU A 438 3.12 7.53 36.80
C GLU A 438 2.07 6.74 37.62
N GLU A 439 2.52 5.84 38.49
CA GLU A 439 1.68 4.83 39.16
C GLU A 439 0.35 5.37 39.72
N ASN A 440 0.38 6.55 40.36
CA ASN A 440 -0.83 7.22 40.89
C ASN A 440 -0.93 8.70 40.50
N THR A 441 -0.13 9.16 39.54
CA THR A 441 -0.03 10.60 39.22
C THR A 441 0.08 10.82 37.72
N VAL A 442 -0.70 11.77 37.19
CA VAL A 442 -0.51 12.29 35.84
C VAL A 442 0.32 13.56 35.94
N VAL A 443 1.51 13.54 35.35
CA VAL A 443 2.46 14.66 35.39
C VAL A 443 2.52 15.30 34.01
N VAL A 444 2.45 16.62 33.94
CA VAL A 444 2.60 17.38 32.69
C VAL A 444 3.59 18.50 32.92
N LYS A 445 4.52 18.73 32.00
CA LYS A 445 5.49 19.81 32.14
C LYS A 445 4.84 21.17 32.01
N SER A 446 4.91 22.01 33.04
CA SER A 446 4.28 23.33 33.06
C SER A 446 4.83 24.29 32.00
N THR A 447 6.04 24.03 31.49
CA THR A 447 6.68 24.78 30.39
C THR A 447 6.07 24.47 29.03
N ASP A 448 5.48 23.29 28.87
CA ASP A 448 5.08 22.73 27.58
C ASP A 448 3.57 22.86 27.35
N ILE A 449 2.83 23.31 28.37
CA ILE A 449 1.38 23.49 28.31
C ILE A 449 0.93 24.83 28.92
N PRO A 450 -0.21 25.39 28.47
CA PRO A 450 -0.84 26.51 29.15
C PRO A 450 -1.37 26.07 30.53
N THR A 451 -0.51 26.17 31.54
CA THR A 451 -0.75 25.61 32.89
C THR A 451 -2.06 26.11 33.51
N VAL A 452 -2.43 27.37 33.31
CA VAL A 452 -3.71 27.91 33.81
C VAL A 452 -4.91 27.16 33.20
N ARG A 453 -4.92 26.98 31.88
CA ARG A 453 -6.00 26.29 31.15
C ARG A 453 -6.03 24.81 31.49
N PHE A 454 -4.88 24.16 31.55
CA PHE A 454 -4.78 22.76 31.96
C PHE A 454 -5.31 22.55 33.39
N ASN A 455 -5.04 23.49 34.30
CA ASN A 455 -5.54 23.43 35.66
C ASN A 455 -7.06 23.63 35.74
N GLU A 456 -7.63 24.52 34.92
CA GLU A 456 -9.07 24.70 34.78
C GLU A 456 -9.76 23.44 34.25
N LEU A 457 -9.19 22.82 33.20
CA LEU A 457 -9.71 21.58 32.61
C LEU A 457 -9.66 20.43 33.62
N SER A 458 -8.55 20.30 34.35
CA SER A 458 -8.37 19.25 35.37
C SER A 458 -9.43 19.33 36.47
N ARG A 459 -9.77 20.55 36.91
CA ARG A 459 -10.81 20.78 37.93
C ARG A 459 -12.22 20.59 37.37
N SER A 460 -12.50 21.13 36.19
CA SER A 460 -13.84 21.09 35.59
C SER A 460 -14.25 19.69 35.11
N LEU A 461 -13.32 18.95 34.50
CA LEU A 461 -13.60 17.63 33.94
C LEU A 461 -13.55 16.52 34.99
N PHE A 462 -12.57 16.57 35.91
CA PHE A 462 -12.28 15.44 36.81
C PHE A 462 -12.45 15.78 38.30
N SER A 463 -12.72 17.04 38.65
CA SER A 463 -12.74 17.52 40.05
C SER A 463 -11.41 17.35 40.79
N ILE A 464 -10.29 17.30 40.06
CA ILE A 464 -8.94 17.16 40.64
C ILE A 464 -8.29 18.53 40.76
N VAL A 465 -7.68 18.81 41.92
CA VAL A 465 -6.86 20.00 42.12
C VAL A 465 -5.41 19.69 41.73
N PRO A 466 -4.85 20.35 40.70
CA PRO A 466 -3.47 20.14 40.30
C PRO A 466 -2.48 20.73 41.31
N GLU A 467 -1.39 20.02 41.57
CA GLU A 467 -0.23 20.50 42.32
C GLU A 467 0.89 20.90 41.34
N THR A 468 1.36 22.15 41.39
CA THR A 468 2.53 22.56 40.61
C THR A 468 3.78 22.51 41.49
N ARG A 469 4.82 21.81 41.03
CA ARG A 469 6.15 21.80 41.64
C ARG A 469 7.19 21.94 40.56
N GLU A 470 8.09 22.91 40.74
CA GLU A 470 9.12 23.25 39.76
C GLU A 470 8.51 23.44 38.35
N GLU A 471 8.97 22.66 37.36
CA GLU A 471 8.49 22.70 35.98
C GLU A 471 7.39 21.66 35.69
N ASN A 472 6.72 21.11 36.71
CA ASN A 472 5.72 20.06 36.57
C ASN A 472 4.39 20.42 37.23
N VAL A 473 3.30 20.12 36.53
CA VAL A 473 1.93 20.11 37.03
C VAL A 473 1.52 18.65 37.24
N MET A 474 1.09 18.31 38.43
CA MET A 474 0.78 16.94 38.83
C MET A 474 -0.68 16.80 39.24
N LEU A 475 -1.34 15.78 38.70
CA LEU A 475 -2.68 15.35 39.07
C LEU A 475 -2.56 14.00 39.79
N LYS A 476 -2.58 14.02 41.12
CA LYS A 476 -2.53 12.79 41.91
C LYS A 476 -3.92 12.15 41.93
N SER A 477 -4.07 11.04 41.22
CA SER A 477 -5.29 10.23 41.22
C SER A 477 -5.04 8.92 40.48
N SER A 478 -5.05 7.81 41.20
CA SER A 478 -4.98 6.46 40.60
C SER A 478 -6.21 6.13 39.74
N ALA A 479 -7.36 6.74 40.05
CA ALA A 479 -8.58 6.64 39.23
C ALA A 479 -8.41 7.30 37.86
N LEU A 480 -7.76 8.47 37.79
CA LEU A 480 -7.50 9.15 36.52
C LEU A 480 -6.48 8.37 35.68
N VAL A 481 -5.41 7.87 36.32
CA VAL A 481 -4.42 7.00 35.68
C VAL A 481 -5.10 5.78 35.05
N SER A 482 -5.98 5.11 35.81
CA SER A 482 -6.74 3.94 35.34
C SER A 482 -7.68 4.28 34.18
N LEU A 483 -8.37 5.42 34.23
CA LEU A 483 -9.24 5.89 33.15
C LEU A 483 -8.44 6.14 31.85
N LEU A 484 -7.28 6.78 31.94
CA LEU A 484 -6.42 7.08 30.80
C LEU A 484 -5.79 5.81 30.19
N ALA A 485 -5.50 4.81 31.02
CA ALA A 485 -5.03 3.50 30.57
C ALA A 485 -6.10 2.77 29.75
N VAL A 486 -7.38 2.81 30.16
CA VAL A 486 -8.50 2.20 29.43
C VAL A 486 -8.78 2.90 28.09
N ILE A 487 -8.63 4.22 28.03
CA ILE A 487 -8.84 5.02 26.81
C ILE A 487 -7.62 4.94 25.87
N GLY A 488 -6.54 4.26 26.29
CA GLY A 488 -5.40 3.89 25.44
C GLY A 488 -4.45 5.05 25.14
N SER A 489 -4.37 6.06 26.00
CA SER A 489 -3.57 7.26 25.72
C SER A 489 -2.09 7.13 26.08
N ILE A 490 -1.68 6.32 27.05
CA ILE A 490 -0.26 6.17 27.44
C ILE A 490 -0.05 4.75 28.00
N SER A 491 0.68 3.92 27.26
CA SER A 491 1.30 2.67 27.74
C SER A 491 2.74 2.62 27.26
#